data_AF-A0A7X5WUT9-F1
#
_entry.id   AF-A0A7X5WUT9-F1
#
_cell.length_a   1.000
_cell.length_b   1.000
_cell.length_c   1.000
_cell.angle_alpha   90.00
_cell.angle_beta   90.00
_cell.angle_gamma   90.00
#
_symmetry.space_group_name_H-M   'P 1'
#
loop_
_entity.id
_entity.type
_entity.pdbx_description
1 polymer ?
#
loop_
_entity_poly.entity_id
_entity_poly.type
_entity_poly.pdbx_seq_one_letter_code
_entity_poly.pdbx_strand_id
1 'polypeptide(L)'
;MAVGIGVLGAGTVGGTLVRRLTTEHDVVAAKTGLDLEVRRVAVRSLDKQRDFAVGDGILTDRPDDLLEDPSIDLIVEVMGGQDPAGRLVLAALEAGKPVVTANKELIAAQGPELIAAAERSGVPLLFEAAVGGGIPIIRPLAETL
;
A
#
# COMPACT_ATOMS: atom_id res chain seq x y z
N MET A 1 15.20 6.45 11.71
CA MET A 1 14.59 5.11 11.63
C MET A 1 13.84 5.07 10.32
N ALA A 2 14.06 4.03 9.52
CA ALA A 2 13.34 3.84 8.26
C ALA A 2 11.93 3.29 8.53
N VAL A 3 10.98 3.66 7.67
CA VAL A 3 9.62 3.12 7.63
C VAL A 3 9.55 2.11 6.50
N GLY A 4 9.34 0.85 6.84
CA GLY A 4 9.24 -0.26 5.90
C GLY A 4 7.88 -0.32 5.21
N ILE A 5 7.90 -0.41 3.89
CA ILE A 5 6.71 -0.43 3.04
C ILE A 5 6.59 -1.80 2.36
N GLY A 6 5.45 -2.45 2.56
CA GLY A 6 5.00 -3.59 1.78
C GLY A 6 4.03 -3.15 0.70
N VAL A 7 4.21 -3.59 -0.55
CA VAL A 7 3.34 -3.20 -1.66
C VAL A 7 2.60 -4.43 -2.20
N LEU A 8 1.28 -4.44 -2.08
CA LEU A 8 0.40 -5.42 -2.71
C LEU A 8 0.05 -4.93 -4.13
N GLY A 9 0.67 -5.55 -5.13
CA GLY A 9 0.44 -5.25 -6.55
C GLY A 9 1.48 -4.31 -7.14
N ALA A 10 2.01 -4.68 -8.30
CA ALA A 10 3.00 -3.90 -9.04
C ALA A 10 2.59 -3.71 -10.51
N GLY A 11 1.35 -3.25 -10.72
CA GLY A 11 0.88 -2.75 -12.01
C GLY A 11 1.41 -1.34 -12.27
N THR A 12 0.67 -0.53 -13.05
CA THR A 12 1.09 0.85 -13.37
C THR A 12 1.30 1.72 -12.13
N VAL A 13 0.35 1.71 -11.19
CA VAL A 13 0.41 2.53 -9.97
C VAL A 13 1.49 2.01 -9.03
N GLY A 14 1.43 0.72 -8.67
CA GLY A 14 2.41 0.10 -7.77
C GLY A 14 3.83 0.14 -8.30
N GLY A 15 4.03 -0.12 -9.60
CA GLY A 15 5.35 -0.04 -10.23
C GLY A 15 5.92 1.37 -10.25
N THR A 16 5.08 2.38 -10.53
CA THR A 16 5.50 3.78 -10.42
C THR A 16 5.86 4.16 -8.99
N LEU A 17 5.07 3.71 -8.00
CA LEU A 17 5.38 3.95 -6.59
C LEU A 17 6.73 3.34 -6.20
N VAL A 18 6.94 2.05 -6.51
CA VAL A 18 8.20 1.37 -6.20
C VAL A 18 9.38 2.04 -6.90
N ARG A 19 9.25 2.38 -8.19
CA ARG A 19 10.28 3.12 -8.92
C ARG A 19 10.62 4.42 -8.20
N ARG A 20 9.63 5.25 -7.88
CA ARG A 20 9.89 6.56 -7.26
C ARG A 20 10.52 6.43 -5.88
N LEU A 21 10.05 5.50 -5.04
CA LEU A 21 10.63 5.28 -3.72
C LEU A 21 12.08 4.78 -3.79
N THR A 22 12.43 3.99 -4.81
CA THR A 22 13.79 3.44 -4.98
C THR A 22 14.74 4.41 -5.71
N THR A 23 14.27 5.15 -6.71
CA THR A 23 15.12 6.02 -7.54
C THR A 23 15.16 7.48 -7.10
N GLU A 24 14.12 7.96 -6.39
CA GLU A 24 14.00 9.33 -5.90
C GLU A 24 14.05 9.39 -4.36
N HIS A 25 14.67 8.41 -3.71
CA HIS A 25 14.71 8.25 -2.24
C HIS A 25 15.08 9.56 -1.52
N ASP A 26 16.19 10.20 -1.88
CA ASP A 26 16.63 11.46 -1.26
C ASP A 26 15.59 12.59 -1.39
N VAL A 27 14.90 12.67 -2.53
CA VAL A 27 13.87 13.69 -2.79
C VAL A 27 12.64 13.44 -1.94
N VAL A 28 12.23 12.17 -1.80
CA VAL A 28 11.10 11.76 -0.97
C VAL A 28 11.44 12.01 0.51
N ALA A 29 12.65 11.64 0.95
CA ALA A 29 13.11 11.86 2.31
C ALA A 29 13.15 13.35 2.66
N ALA A 30 13.67 14.20 1.77
CA ALA A 30 13.70 15.64 1.97
C ALA A 30 12.29 16.27 2.08
N LYS A 31 11.30 15.75 1.36
CA LYS A 31 9.92 16.27 1.37
C LYS A 31 9.09 15.78 2.55
N THR A 32 9.30 14.53 2.96
CA THR A 32 8.48 13.87 3.99
C THR A 32 9.12 13.94 5.38
N GLY A 33 10.45 14.14 5.45
CA GLY A 33 11.23 13.96 6.67
C GLY A 33 11.36 12.49 7.09
N LEU A 34 10.93 11.55 6.24
CA LEU A 34 10.90 10.11 6.52
C LEU A 34 11.81 9.36 5.56
N ASP A 35 12.53 8.39 6.09
CA ASP A 35 13.26 7.41 5.30
C ASP A 35 12.30 6.26 4.96
N LEU A 36 11.86 6.18 3.69
CA LEU A 36 10.86 5.22 3.24
C LEU A 36 11.53 4.10 2.43
N GLU A 37 11.37 2.86 2.87
CA GLU A 37 12.04 1.71 2.26
C GLU A 37 11.05 0.65 1.77
N VAL A 38 11.11 0.29 0.50
CA VAL A 38 10.33 -0.84 -0.04
C VAL A 38 10.97 -2.15 0.40
N ARG A 39 10.32 -2.88 1.30
CA ARG A 39 10.84 -4.14 1.87
C ARG A 39 10.36 -5.37 1.11
N ARG A 40 9.11 -5.35 0.66
CA ARG A 40 8.48 -6.44 -0.08
C ARG A 40 7.45 -5.91 -1.08
N VAL A 41 7.33 -6.60 -2.20
CA VAL A 41 6.33 -6.30 -3.24
C VAL A 41 5.68 -7.60 -3.69
N ALA A 42 4.41 -7.79 -3.35
CA ALA A 42 3.63 -8.95 -3.75
C ALA A 42 3.13 -8.81 -5.19
N VAL A 43 3.38 -9.82 -6.01
CA VAL A 43 3.04 -9.85 -7.44
C VAL A 43 2.57 -11.23 -7.88
N ARG A 44 1.68 -11.31 -8.88
CA ARG A 44 1.19 -12.61 -9.38
C ARG A 44 2.21 -13.45 -10.17
N SER A 45 3.26 -12.84 -10.70
CA SER A 45 4.23 -13.51 -11.55
C SER A 45 5.60 -12.86 -11.36
N LEU A 46 6.58 -13.62 -10.86
CA LEU A 46 7.93 -13.11 -10.63
C LEU A 46 8.64 -12.81 -11.95
N ASP A 47 8.42 -13.63 -12.98
CA ASP A 47 9.11 -13.53 -14.29
C ASP A 47 8.64 -12.36 -15.17
N LYS A 48 7.54 -11.69 -14.80
CA LYS A 48 7.02 -10.56 -15.56
C LYS A 48 8.02 -9.40 -15.57
N GLN A 49 8.37 -8.91 -16.75
CA GLN A 49 9.18 -7.70 -16.91
C GLN A 49 8.49 -6.48 -16.31
N ARG A 50 9.25 -5.64 -15.60
CA ARG A 50 8.79 -4.45 -14.88
C ARG A 50 9.69 -3.26 -15.18
N ASP A 51 9.12 -2.07 -15.07
CA ASP A 51 9.78 -0.79 -15.30
C ASP A 51 10.49 -0.23 -14.06
N PHE A 52 10.76 -1.10 -13.07
CA PHE A 52 11.50 -0.79 -11.85
C PHE A 52 12.39 -1.97 -11.47
N ALA A 53 13.47 -1.68 -10.76
CA ALA A 53 14.39 -2.67 -10.20
C ALA A 53 14.30 -2.64 -8.67
N VAL A 54 14.35 -3.81 -8.06
CA VAL A 54 14.47 -4.00 -6.61
C VAL A 54 15.53 -5.07 -6.35
N GLY A 55 16.13 -5.05 -5.17
CA GLY A 55 17.08 -6.07 -4.74
C GLY A 55 16.46 -7.47 -4.67
N ASP A 56 17.32 -8.48 -4.64
CA ASP A 56 16.92 -9.87 -4.53
C ASP A 56 16.06 -10.11 -3.28
N GLY A 57 15.00 -10.92 -3.43
CA GLY A 57 14.09 -11.26 -2.33
C GLY A 57 13.05 -10.19 -1.97
N ILE A 58 13.03 -9.03 -2.63
CA ILE A 58 11.97 -8.03 -2.43
C ILE A 58 10.67 -8.43 -3.14
N LEU A 59 10.76 -9.01 -4.35
CA LEU A 59 9.58 -9.54 -5.04
C LEU A 59 9.16 -10.88 -4.43
N THR A 60 7.87 -11.04 -4.17
CA THR A 60 7.26 -12.31 -3.74
C THR A 60 5.94 -12.54 -4.46
N ASP A 61 5.55 -13.80 -4.67
CA ASP A 61 4.22 -14.19 -5.13
C ASP A 61 3.29 -14.65 -3.99
N ARG A 62 3.77 -14.53 -2.75
CA ARG A 62 3.05 -14.84 -1.52
C ARG A 62 2.76 -13.56 -0.74
N PRO A 63 1.52 -13.03 -0.80
CA PRO A 63 1.14 -11.84 -0.06
C PRO A 63 1.33 -11.94 1.46
N ASP A 64 1.21 -13.15 2.02
CA ASP A 64 1.39 -13.40 3.46
C ASP A 64 2.80 -13.03 3.94
N ASP A 65 3.81 -13.11 3.07
CA ASP A 65 5.18 -12.69 3.37
C ASP A 65 5.25 -11.18 3.72
N LEU A 66 4.28 -10.37 3.32
CA LEU A 66 4.19 -8.95 3.69
C LEU A 66 3.50 -8.75 5.05
N LEU A 67 2.53 -9.61 5.35
CA LEU A 67 1.72 -9.53 6.56
C LEU A 67 2.53 -10.01 7.77
N GLU A 68 3.36 -11.03 7.58
CA GLU A 68 4.16 -11.67 8.63
C GLU A 68 5.52 -10.99 8.86
N ASP A 69 5.99 -10.15 7.93
CA ASP A 69 7.29 -9.49 8.06
C ASP A 69 7.23 -8.35 9.11
N PRO A 70 7.94 -8.47 10.24
CA PRO A 70 7.94 -7.45 11.29
C PRO A 70 8.68 -6.18 10.87
N SER A 71 9.43 -6.21 9.76
CA SER A 71 10.15 -5.07 9.22
C SER A 71 9.30 -4.18 8.29
N ILE A 72 8.05 -4.56 8.06
CA ILE A 72 7.06 -3.78 7.30
C ILE A 72 6.16 -3.02 8.27
N ASP A 73 6.22 -1.70 8.22
CA ASP A 73 5.44 -0.82 9.07
C ASP A 73 4.09 -0.44 8.43
N LEU A 74 3.98 -0.42 7.10
CA LEU A 74 2.73 -0.11 6.40
C LEU A 74 2.56 -0.89 5.10
N ILE A 75 1.30 -1.12 4.73
CA ILE A 75 0.92 -1.80 3.50
C ILE A 75 0.31 -0.80 2.50
N VAL A 76 0.75 -0.87 1.25
CA VAL A 76 0.12 -0.18 0.13
C VAL A 76 -0.59 -1.19 -0.77
N GLU A 77 -1.91 -1.07 -0.92
CA GLU A 77 -2.72 -1.95 -1.76
C GLU A 77 -3.14 -1.27 -3.08
N VAL A 78 -2.68 -1.84 -4.19
CA VAL A 78 -2.91 -1.35 -5.56
C VAL A 78 -3.04 -2.52 -6.55
N MET A 79 -3.64 -3.64 -6.11
CA MET A 79 -3.86 -4.82 -6.94
C MET A 79 -5.06 -4.67 -7.86
N GLY A 80 -6.08 -3.95 -7.41
CA GLY A 80 -7.39 -3.87 -8.05
C GLY A 80 -8.26 -5.11 -7.80
N GLY A 81 -9.55 -5.02 -8.13
CA GLY A 81 -10.54 -6.05 -7.83
C GLY A 81 -10.89 -6.13 -6.34
N GLN A 82 -11.80 -7.04 -5.98
CA GLN A 82 -12.24 -7.20 -4.59
C GLN A 82 -11.51 -8.34 -3.89
N ASP A 83 -11.45 -9.54 -4.48
CA ASP A 83 -10.72 -10.68 -3.94
C ASP A 83 -9.48 -10.99 -4.82
N PRO A 84 -8.29 -11.21 -4.24
CA PRO A 84 -7.97 -11.33 -2.81
C PRO A 84 -7.72 -10.00 -2.06
N ALA A 85 -7.90 -8.84 -2.69
CA ALA A 85 -7.52 -7.54 -2.12
C ALA A 85 -8.15 -7.24 -0.76
N GLY A 86 -9.47 -7.38 -0.62
CA GLY A 86 -10.18 -7.13 0.63
C GLY A 86 -9.72 -8.02 1.77
N ARG A 87 -9.50 -9.32 1.51
CA ARG A 87 -8.97 -10.25 2.52
C ARG A 87 -7.57 -9.84 3.00
N LEU A 88 -6.71 -9.42 2.08
CA LEU A 88 -5.35 -9.00 2.40
C LEU A 88 -5.31 -7.66 3.14
N VAL A 89 -6.16 -6.71 2.78
CA VAL A 89 -6.31 -5.44 3.52
C VAL A 89 -6.83 -5.69 4.92
N LEU A 90 -7.86 -6.52 5.07
CA LEU A 90 -8.41 -6.87 6.37
C LEU A 90 -7.34 -7.52 7.25
N ALA A 91 -6.62 -8.52 6.73
CA ALA A 91 -5.55 -9.19 7.46
C ALA A 91 -4.40 -8.25 7.84
N ALA A 92 -4.03 -7.28 6.99
CA ALA A 92 -3.02 -6.27 7.30
C ALA A 92 -3.46 -5.37 8.47
N LEU A 93 -4.71 -4.89 8.43
CA LEU A 93 -5.27 -4.06 9.51
C LEU A 93 -5.31 -4.83 10.83
N GLU A 94 -5.79 -6.09 10.81
CA GLU A 94 -5.85 -6.97 11.97
C GLU A 94 -4.46 -7.31 12.53
N ALA A 95 -3.44 -7.36 11.67
CA ALA A 95 -2.04 -7.47 12.07
C ALA A 95 -1.45 -6.17 12.65
N GLY A 96 -2.24 -5.10 12.77
CA GLY A 96 -1.80 -3.80 13.27
C GLY A 96 -0.93 -3.03 12.28
N LYS A 97 -1.03 -3.32 10.98
CA LYS A 97 -0.33 -2.58 9.92
C LYS A 97 -1.29 -1.57 9.27
N PRO A 98 -1.00 -0.26 9.32
CA PRO A 98 -1.71 0.75 8.55
C PRO A 98 -1.77 0.38 7.06
N VAL A 99 -2.89 0.71 6.40
CA VAL A 99 -3.09 0.43 4.97
C VAL A 99 -3.37 1.72 4.21
N VAL A 100 -2.69 1.89 3.07
CA VAL A 100 -3.02 2.89 2.04
C VAL A 100 -3.48 2.17 0.79
N THR A 101 -4.65 2.50 0.23
CA THR A 101 -5.16 1.85 -0.99
C THR A 101 -5.58 2.85 -2.07
N ALA A 102 -5.43 2.46 -3.34
CA ALA A 102 -6.01 3.17 -4.48
C ALA A 102 -7.20 2.42 -5.11
N ASN A 103 -7.68 1.36 -4.45
CA ASN A 103 -8.65 0.44 -5.01
C ASN A 103 -10.09 0.93 -4.82
N LYS A 104 -10.57 1.71 -5.79
CA LYS A 104 -11.94 2.25 -5.79
C LYS A 104 -13.02 1.17 -5.73
N GLU A 105 -12.78 0.01 -6.35
CA GLU A 105 -13.76 -1.07 -6.40
C GLU A 105 -13.91 -1.71 -5.02
N LEU A 106 -12.79 -1.92 -4.33
CA LEU A 106 -12.76 -2.42 -2.96
C LEU A 106 -13.43 -1.46 -1.98
N ILE A 107 -13.07 -0.18 -2.03
CA ILE A 107 -13.65 0.83 -1.12
C ILE A 107 -15.15 0.99 -1.35
N ALA A 108 -15.62 0.95 -2.60
CA ALA A 108 -17.04 1.05 -2.91
C ALA A 108 -17.84 -0.17 -2.42
N ALA A 109 -17.25 -1.37 -2.48
CA ALA A 109 -17.94 -2.61 -2.11
C ALA A 109 -17.85 -2.96 -0.62
N GLN A 110 -16.69 -2.72 -0.01
CA GLN A 110 -16.34 -3.22 1.33
C GLN A 110 -15.83 -2.12 2.27
N GLY A 111 -15.88 -0.84 1.87
CA GLY A 111 -15.39 0.29 2.66
C GLY A 111 -15.84 0.30 4.13
N PRO A 112 -17.15 0.19 4.45
CA PRO A 112 -17.62 0.19 5.84
C PRO A 112 -17.00 -0.92 6.71
N GLU A 113 -16.83 -2.12 6.15
CA GLU A 113 -16.23 -3.25 6.86
C GLU A 113 -14.75 -3.00 7.15
N LEU A 114 -14.00 -2.53 6.14
CA LEU A 114 -12.57 -2.24 6.26
C LEU A 114 -12.28 -1.07 7.20
N ILE A 115 -13.11 -0.03 7.17
CA ILE A 115 -13.02 1.12 8.10
C ILE A 115 -13.26 0.63 9.54
N ALA A 116 -14.30 -0.18 9.77
CA ALA A 116 -14.56 -0.72 11.10
C ALA A 116 -13.41 -1.62 11.59
N ALA A 117 -12.74 -2.35 10.69
CA ALA A 117 -11.56 -3.15 11.04
C ALA A 117 -10.35 -2.29 11.41
N ALA A 118 -10.11 -1.21 10.66
CA ALA A 118 -9.09 -0.22 10.95
C ALA A 118 -9.30 0.43 12.34
N GLU A 119 -10.53 0.83 12.65
CA GLU A 119 -10.91 1.39 13.95
C GLU A 119 -10.67 0.40 15.10
N ARG A 120 -11.11 -0.87 14.94
CA ARG A 120 -10.88 -1.91 15.96
C ARG A 120 -9.41 -2.18 16.22
N SER A 121 -8.59 -2.12 15.17
CA SER A 121 -7.16 -2.42 15.24
C SER A 121 -6.32 -1.21 15.64
N GLY A 122 -6.91 -0.01 15.71
CA GLY A 122 -6.24 1.22 16.09
C GLY A 122 -5.22 1.73 15.06
N VAL A 123 -5.33 1.30 13.80
CA VAL A 123 -4.44 1.70 12.70
C VAL A 123 -5.24 2.26 11.53
N PRO A 124 -4.74 3.28 10.81
CA PRO A 124 -5.52 3.95 9.79
C PRO A 124 -5.63 3.14 8.50
N LEU A 125 -6.77 3.32 7.83
CA LEU A 125 -7.00 2.97 6.43
C LEU A 125 -7.17 4.25 5.62
N LEU A 126 -6.25 4.52 4.69
CA LEU A 126 -6.26 5.72 3.85
C LEU A 126 -6.53 5.36 2.39
N PHE A 127 -7.38 6.11 1.70
CA PHE A 127 -7.84 5.76 0.35
C PHE A 127 -8.02 6.96 -0.60
N GLU A 128 -7.26 8.04 -0.40
CA GLU A 128 -7.32 9.25 -1.26
C GLU A 128 -7.18 8.91 -2.75
N ALA A 129 -6.19 8.08 -3.11
CA ALA A 129 -5.91 7.72 -4.50
C ALA A 129 -7.04 6.93 -5.19
N ALA A 130 -8.04 6.45 -4.45
CA ALA A 130 -9.21 5.78 -5.01
C ALA A 130 -10.22 6.76 -5.64
N VAL A 131 -10.14 8.07 -5.32
CA VAL A 131 -11.11 9.09 -5.74
C VAL A 131 -10.37 10.30 -6.33
N GLY A 132 -10.68 10.69 -7.57
CA GLY A 132 -10.06 11.87 -8.18
C GLY A 132 -8.56 11.74 -8.50
N GLY A 133 -7.96 10.57 -8.30
CA GLY A 133 -6.57 10.29 -8.64
C GLY A 133 -5.58 11.10 -7.79
N GLY A 134 -4.92 12.09 -8.40
CA GLY A 134 -3.98 12.96 -7.71
C GLY A 134 -4.58 14.22 -7.07
N ILE A 135 -5.89 14.44 -7.24
CA ILE A 135 -6.59 15.59 -6.67
C ILE A 135 -7.00 15.26 -5.23
N PRO A 136 -6.62 16.05 -4.21
CA PRO A 136 -7.02 15.79 -2.84
C PRO A 136 -8.51 16.12 -2.67
N ILE A 137 -9.35 15.09 -2.50
CA ILE A 137 -10.80 15.22 -2.34
C ILE A 137 -11.25 14.63 -1.00
N ILE A 138 -10.75 13.46 -0.64
CA ILE A 138 -11.16 12.75 0.58
C ILE A 138 -10.73 13.52 1.82
N ARG A 139 -9.45 13.91 1.92
CA ARG A 139 -8.96 14.62 3.11
C ARG A 139 -9.72 15.93 3.38
N PRO A 140 -9.91 16.84 2.40
CA PRO A 140 -10.71 18.05 2.63
C PRO A 140 -12.14 17.76 3.10
N LEU A 141 -12.81 16.76 2.51
CA LEU A 141 -14.18 16.39 2.90
C LEU A 141 -14.27 15.77 4.30
N ALA A 142 -13.23 15.05 4.74
CA ALA A 142 -13.24 14.34 6.02
C ALA A 142 -12.78 15.20 7.20
N GLU A 143 -11.87 16.16 6.97
CA GLU A 143 -11.20 16.90 8.05
C GLU A 143 -11.54 18.38 8.11
N THR A 144 -11.98 18.98 7.00
CA THR A 144 -12.12 20.46 6.89
C THR A 144 -13.57 20.93 6.77
N LEU A 145 -14.46 20.09 6.26
CA LEU A 145 -15.87 20.39 6.02
C LEU A 145 -16.76 19.59 6.98
#